data_AF-A0A2V9BMZ6-F1
#
_entry.id   AF-A0A2V9BMZ6-F1
#
_cell.length_a   1.000
_cell.length_b   1.000
_cell.length_c   1.000
_cell.angle_alpha   90.00
_cell.angle_beta   90.00
_cell.angle_gamma   90.00
#
_symmetry.space_group_name_H-M   'P 1'
#
loop_
_entity.id
_entity.type
_entity.pdbx_description
1 polymer ?
#
loop_
_entity_poly.entity_id
_entity_poly.type
_entity_poly.pdbx_seq_one_letter_code
_entity_poly.pdbx_strand_id
1 'polypeptide(L)'
;MKRNLIAAWAVAIVSVCATSALGDTPIGVRNLRCEYKIDPLGIDVRKPRLSWELQSSERGVVQTSYEIRVAASEAELAKGKTIWESGKQSSDASNQVGYGGPALESRKIYHWQVRVADNHGHFSEWSKTAHWEMGLLEPADWKAKWIMPNLAEDESKSNPAPFLRREFSINKKVERARLYATAMGLYEMSLNGKRVGEEYFTPGWTSYDFRYQYQTYDVTNALKSEANCIAAILGDGWFRGRLAWNPKNNRNHYGKKLALLAQLVITYRDGSQQIVTSDDQWKSATGPVLLSDIYDGETYDARLEQPGWNEAGFNEKNWQSVTVMEPSKAKLVASAGPPVKAIEEITPVKVLKTPAGDTVLDMGQNMVGWVRFRVAAPAGTTITLRHAEVLDKAGNLYTENLRAARETIRYTTKGQGIETYQPHFTFQGFRYVAVSGWPGDVKPQDFTGVVVHSAISRTGSFETSNPLLNQLQHNIIWGQKGNFVDVPTDCPQRDERLGWTGDAQVFARTASFNHDTAAFYTKWLKDVALDQEDDGAVPFV
;
A
#
# COMPACT_ATOMS: atom_id res chain seq x y z
N MET A 1 -4.15 -62.37 27.41
CA MET A 1 -4.25 -61.64 26.12
C MET A 1 -5.45 -60.70 26.20
N LYS A 2 -5.37 -59.62 26.99
CA LYS A 2 -5.21 -58.21 26.55
C LYS A 2 -6.14 -57.79 25.39
N ARG A 3 -7.40 -57.48 25.74
CA ARG A 3 -8.27 -56.54 25.02
C ARG A 3 -8.35 -55.28 25.87
N ASN A 4 -7.62 -54.24 25.48
CA ASN A 4 -7.75 -52.91 26.10
C ASN A 4 -8.73 -52.09 25.26
N LEU A 5 -9.81 -51.64 25.92
CA LEU A 5 -10.65 -50.54 25.46
C LEU A 5 -9.80 -49.26 25.44
N ILE A 6 -9.79 -48.54 24.33
CA ILE A 6 -9.38 -47.13 24.30
C ILE A 6 -10.66 -46.31 24.14
N ALA A 7 -11.04 -45.65 25.23
CA ALA A 7 -12.08 -44.64 25.25
C ALA A 7 -11.59 -43.39 24.53
N ALA A 8 -12.37 -42.89 23.57
CA ALA A 8 -12.14 -41.60 22.93
C ALA A 8 -12.48 -40.47 23.92
N TRP A 9 -11.48 -39.69 24.32
CA TRP A 9 -11.69 -38.45 25.06
C TRP A 9 -11.95 -37.33 24.05
N ALA A 10 -13.21 -36.90 23.95
CA ALA A 10 -13.55 -35.63 23.32
C ALA A 10 -13.26 -34.50 24.32
N VAL A 11 -12.15 -33.78 24.11
CA VAL A 11 -11.88 -32.53 24.83
C VAL A 11 -12.70 -31.43 24.18
N ALA A 12 -13.82 -31.07 24.79
CA ALA A 12 -14.53 -29.84 24.48
C ALA A 12 -13.69 -28.66 24.98
N ILE A 13 -13.04 -27.95 24.06
CA ILE A 13 -12.46 -26.64 24.35
C ILE A 13 -13.63 -25.67 24.47
N VAL A 14 -14.12 -25.47 25.69
CA VAL A 14 -14.95 -24.32 26.02
C VAL A 14 -14.02 -23.11 25.95
N SER A 15 -14.11 -22.36 24.86
CA SER A 15 -13.51 -21.04 24.78
C SER A 15 -14.24 -20.17 25.80
N VAL A 16 -13.65 -20.02 26.98
CA VAL A 16 -14.08 -19.01 27.95
C VAL A 16 -13.76 -17.67 27.30
N CYS A 17 -14.76 -17.07 26.68
CA CYS A 17 -14.76 -15.63 26.46
C CYS A 17 -14.58 -14.99 27.83
N ALA A 18 -13.37 -14.55 28.12
CA ALA A 18 -13.14 -13.59 29.18
C ALA A 18 -13.84 -12.31 28.73
N THR A 19 -15.12 -12.17 29.06
CA THR A 19 -15.77 -10.87 29.13
C THR A 19 -15.01 -10.10 30.20
N SER A 20 -14.06 -9.27 29.77
CA SER A 20 -13.56 -8.20 30.61
C SER A 20 -14.78 -7.38 31.01
N ALA A 21 -15.23 -7.54 32.24
CA ALA A 21 -16.20 -6.64 32.84
C ALA A 21 -15.58 -5.24 32.78
N LEU A 22 -16.04 -4.44 31.83
CA LEU A 22 -15.87 -2.99 31.87
C LEU A 22 -16.51 -2.59 33.20
N GLY A 23 -15.70 -2.07 34.14
CA GLY A 23 -16.25 -1.44 35.33
C GLY A 23 -17.26 -0.37 34.91
N ASP A 24 -18.33 -0.20 35.69
CA ASP A 24 -19.43 0.76 35.53
C ASP A 24 -18.93 2.21 35.43
N THR A 25 -18.29 2.55 34.32
CA THR A 25 -17.92 3.92 33.99
C THR A 25 -18.99 4.40 33.01
N PRO A 26 -19.84 5.37 33.38
CA PRO A 26 -20.97 5.80 32.55
C PRO A 26 -20.56 6.28 31.15
N ILE A 27 -19.31 6.72 30.98
CA ILE A 27 -18.75 7.17 29.72
C ILE A 27 -17.28 6.76 29.57
N GLY A 28 -16.91 6.39 28.35
CA GLY A 28 -15.55 6.11 27.91
C GLY A 28 -15.29 6.62 26.50
N VAL A 29 -14.03 6.50 26.07
CA VAL A 29 -13.58 6.85 24.71
C VAL A 29 -12.88 5.68 24.06
N ARG A 30 -13.12 5.48 22.76
CA ARG A 30 -12.49 4.44 21.93
C ARG A 30 -12.16 4.98 20.55
N ASN A 31 -11.53 4.14 19.71
CA ASN A 31 -11.19 4.47 18.32
C ASN A 31 -10.46 5.81 18.18
N LEU A 32 -9.40 5.99 18.98
CA LEU A 32 -8.54 7.16 18.87
C LEU A 32 -7.83 7.14 17.52
N ARG A 33 -7.88 8.26 16.79
CA ARG A 33 -7.22 8.41 15.50
C ARG A 33 -6.51 9.75 15.39
N CYS A 34 -5.39 9.76 14.68
CA CYS A 34 -4.66 10.93 14.25
C CYS A 34 -4.67 10.96 12.72
N GLU A 35 -5.14 12.06 12.12
CA GLU A 35 -5.28 12.19 10.65
C GLU A 35 -6.05 11.00 10.03
N TYR A 36 -7.15 10.59 10.68
CA TYR A 36 -8.01 9.44 10.32
C TYR A 36 -7.35 8.06 10.39
N LYS A 37 -6.11 7.98 10.87
CA LYS A 37 -5.33 6.73 10.99
C LYS A 37 -5.19 6.34 12.46
N ILE A 38 -5.14 5.04 12.73
CA ILE A 38 -4.78 4.51 14.04
C ILE A 38 -3.26 4.50 14.12
N ASP A 39 -2.70 5.12 15.16
CA ASP A 39 -1.27 5.11 15.46
C ASP A 39 -0.36 5.36 14.23
N PRO A 40 -0.56 6.45 13.46
CA PRO A 40 0.10 6.59 12.18
C PRO A 40 1.61 6.80 12.31
N LEU A 41 2.35 6.13 11.42
CA LEU A 41 3.79 6.22 11.30
C LEU A 41 4.19 7.18 10.18
N GLY A 42 5.02 8.17 10.51
CA GLY A 42 5.71 9.02 9.55
C GLY A 42 4.84 10.10 8.90
N ILE A 43 3.94 10.74 9.65
CA ILE A 43 3.12 11.86 9.14
C ILE A 43 3.90 13.18 9.12
N ASP A 44 3.52 14.11 8.25
CA ASP A 44 4.15 15.44 8.15
C ASP A 44 3.20 16.62 8.46
N VAL A 45 1.97 16.32 8.87
CA VAL A 45 0.99 17.34 9.27
C VAL A 45 1.44 17.98 10.58
N ARG A 46 1.83 19.26 10.53
CA ARG A 46 2.40 19.98 11.68
C ARG A 46 1.42 20.28 12.81
N LYS A 47 0.12 20.27 12.51
CA LYS A 47 -0.97 20.38 13.47
C LYS A 47 -1.92 19.20 13.25
N PRO A 48 -1.49 17.98 13.62
CA PRO A 48 -2.28 16.79 13.36
C PRO A 48 -3.65 16.88 14.05
N ARG A 49 -4.67 16.38 13.36
CA ARG A 49 -6.05 16.34 13.82
C ARG A 49 -6.32 15.04 14.56
N LEU A 50 -6.80 15.16 15.78
CA LEU A 50 -7.13 14.06 16.68
C LEU A 50 -8.65 13.83 16.66
N SER A 51 -9.06 12.58 16.81
CA SER A 51 -10.47 12.20 16.90
C SER A 51 -10.65 10.99 17.80
N TRP A 52 -11.83 10.89 18.41
CA TRP A 52 -12.23 9.81 19.30
C TRP A 52 -13.73 9.56 19.20
N GLU A 53 -14.16 8.34 19.50
CA GLU A 53 -15.57 7.96 19.59
C GLU A 53 -15.97 7.83 21.06
N LEU A 54 -17.14 8.39 21.41
CA LEU A 54 -17.75 8.17 22.72
C LEU A 54 -18.32 6.75 22.82
N GLN A 55 -18.24 6.18 24.01
CA GLN A 55 -18.89 4.93 24.36
C GLN A 55 -19.61 5.11 25.70
N SER A 56 -20.89 4.73 25.76
CA SER A 56 -21.69 4.79 26.97
C SER A 56 -22.76 3.70 26.97
N SER A 57 -23.17 3.26 28.15
CA SER A 57 -24.36 2.43 28.38
C SER A 57 -25.65 3.24 28.50
N GLU A 58 -25.55 4.57 28.65
CA GLU A 58 -26.69 5.47 28.79
C GLU A 58 -27.15 6.05 27.44
N ARG A 59 -28.39 6.53 27.39
CA ARG A 59 -28.97 7.19 26.19
C ARG A 59 -28.90 8.70 26.34
N GLY A 60 -28.76 9.40 25.21
CA GLY A 60 -28.74 10.86 25.20
C GLY A 60 -27.45 11.47 25.75
N VAL A 61 -26.35 10.69 25.72
CA VAL A 61 -25.02 11.13 26.15
C VAL A 61 -24.38 11.99 25.07
N VAL A 62 -23.96 13.19 25.46
CA VAL A 62 -23.30 14.18 24.63
C VAL A 62 -22.07 14.68 25.37
N GLN A 63 -20.94 14.79 24.68
CA GLN A 63 -19.74 15.41 25.22
C GLN A 63 -19.99 16.91 25.46
N THR A 64 -19.68 17.40 26.66
CA THR A 64 -19.73 18.83 27.02
C THR A 64 -18.35 19.46 27.10
N SER A 65 -17.32 18.65 27.36
CA SER A 65 -15.93 19.09 27.34
C SER A 65 -14.95 17.94 27.12
N TYR A 66 -13.73 18.25 26.74
CA TYR A 66 -12.63 17.30 26.63
C TYR A 66 -11.33 17.87 27.19
N GLU A 67 -10.40 16.97 27.48
CA GLU A 67 -9.01 17.28 27.81
C GLU A 67 -8.09 16.32 27.06
N ILE A 68 -7.04 16.86 26.43
CA ILE A 68 -6.01 16.11 25.73
C ILE A 68 -4.69 16.33 26.45
N ARG A 69 -3.90 15.27 26.58
CA ARG A 69 -2.50 15.34 27.02
C ARG A 69 -1.61 14.59 26.04
N VAL A 70 -0.41 15.12 25.81
CA VAL A 70 0.59 14.58 24.90
C VAL A 70 1.94 14.54 25.63
N ALA A 71 2.70 13.45 25.50
CA ALA A 71 4.05 13.33 26.04
C ALA A 71 5.01 12.61 25.08
N ALA A 72 6.30 12.54 25.42
CA ALA A 72 7.30 11.87 24.59
C ALA A 72 7.26 10.33 24.72
N SER A 73 6.61 9.80 25.77
CA SER A 73 6.42 8.36 25.97
C SER A 73 5.20 8.08 26.84
N GLU A 74 4.69 6.85 26.76
CA GLU A 74 3.65 6.36 27.67
C GLU A 74 4.08 6.42 29.15
N ALA A 75 5.35 6.14 29.44
CA ALA A 75 5.90 6.23 30.79
C ALA A 75 5.91 7.68 31.33
N GLU A 76 6.08 8.68 30.46
CA GLU A 76 5.98 10.08 30.86
C GLU A 76 4.52 10.51 31.10
N LEU A 77 3.57 10.05 30.26
CA LEU A 77 2.13 10.25 30.49
C LEU A 77 1.69 9.69 31.86
N ALA A 78 2.14 8.49 32.21
CA ALA A 78 1.85 7.85 33.50
C ALA A 78 2.40 8.64 34.69
N LYS A 79 3.50 9.40 34.50
CA LYS A 79 4.13 10.26 35.51
C LYS A 79 3.58 11.70 35.50
N GLY A 80 2.61 12.01 34.64
CA GLY A 80 2.08 13.37 34.48
C GLY A 80 3.07 14.36 33.85
N LYS A 81 4.12 13.88 33.17
CA LYS A 81 5.08 14.72 32.45
C LYS A 81 4.62 14.88 31.00
N THR A 82 4.09 16.04 30.66
CA THR A 82 3.49 16.32 29.35
C THR A 82 4.33 17.29 28.52
N ILE A 83 4.32 17.09 27.21
CA ILE A 83 4.77 18.07 26.20
C ILE A 83 3.70 19.13 26.02
N TRP A 84 2.43 18.71 26.03
CA TRP A 84 1.28 19.58 25.85
C TRP A 84 0.06 19.04 26.58
N GLU A 85 -0.72 19.96 27.14
CA GLU A 85 -2.05 19.72 27.67
C GLU A 85 -2.99 20.78 27.10
N SER A 86 -4.17 20.37 26.66
CA SER A 86 -5.19 21.33 26.24
C SER A 86 -5.80 22.09 27.41
N GLY A 87 -5.73 21.54 28.63
CA GLY A 87 -6.66 21.90 29.71
C GLY A 87 -8.11 21.56 29.33
N LYS A 88 -9.07 21.94 30.19
CA LYS A 88 -10.50 21.71 29.94
C LYS A 88 -10.98 22.58 28.77
N GLN A 89 -11.40 21.94 27.69
CA GLN A 89 -11.98 22.58 26.53
C GLN A 89 -13.51 22.39 26.57
N SER A 90 -14.26 23.48 26.79
CA SER A 90 -15.74 23.46 26.77
C SER A 90 -16.26 23.36 25.33
N SER A 91 -16.31 22.14 24.81
CA SER A 91 -16.71 21.85 23.43
C SER A 91 -17.20 20.40 23.28
N ASP A 92 -18.18 20.22 22.41
CA ASP A 92 -18.71 18.93 21.95
C ASP A 92 -17.88 18.30 20.81
N ALA A 93 -16.84 19.00 20.33
CA ALA A 93 -15.99 18.51 19.26
C ALA A 93 -15.21 17.25 19.69
N SER A 94 -15.38 16.16 18.95
CA SER A 94 -14.69 14.87 19.13
C SER A 94 -14.01 14.38 17.85
N ASN A 95 -14.11 15.16 16.77
CA ASN A 95 -13.56 14.84 15.47
C ASN A 95 -12.76 16.02 14.95
N GLN A 96 -11.61 15.72 14.34
CA GLN A 96 -10.70 16.68 13.74
C GLN A 96 -10.19 17.79 14.67
N VAL A 97 -10.03 17.48 15.96
CA VAL A 97 -9.49 18.42 16.94
C VAL A 97 -8.00 18.61 16.71
N GLY A 98 -7.59 19.80 16.28
CA GLY A 98 -6.19 20.10 15.97
C GLY A 98 -5.30 20.11 17.21
N TYR A 99 -4.13 19.48 17.10
CA TYR A 99 -3.06 19.62 18.08
C TYR A 99 -2.67 21.10 18.26
N GLY A 100 -2.72 21.57 19.51
CA GLY A 100 -2.47 22.96 19.89
C GLY A 100 -1.17 23.19 20.65
N GLY A 101 -0.29 22.19 20.73
CA GLY A 101 0.95 22.27 21.50
C GLY A 101 2.13 22.89 20.75
N PRO A 102 3.35 22.80 21.34
CA PRO A 102 4.59 23.27 20.73
C PRO A 102 4.88 22.62 19.37
N ALA A 103 5.74 23.25 18.57
CA ALA A 103 6.14 22.75 17.26
C ALA A 103 6.62 21.28 17.32
N LEU A 104 6.13 20.48 16.37
CA LEU A 104 6.49 19.06 16.28
C LEU A 104 7.86 18.89 15.61
N GLU A 105 8.59 17.86 16.04
CA GLU A 105 9.95 17.55 15.60
C GLU A 105 9.96 16.33 14.68
N SER A 106 10.79 16.35 13.64
CA SER A 106 10.97 15.22 12.72
C SER A 106 11.39 13.95 13.46
N ARG A 107 10.83 12.80 13.06
CA ARG A 107 11.17 11.44 13.57
C ARG A 107 10.81 11.20 15.05
N LYS A 108 10.10 12.14 15.67
CA LYS A 108 9.67 12.04 17.07
C LYS A 108 8.31 11.34 17.18
N ILE A 109 8.19 10.47 18.18
CA ILE A 109 6.92 9.83 18.55
C ILE A 109 6.26 10.68 19.62
N TYR A 110 4.96 10.90 19.47
CA TYR A 110 4.12 11.60 20.43
C TYR A 110 3.05 10.64 20.90
N HIS A 111 2.99 10.43 22.22
CA HIS A 111 1.99 9.61 22.86
C HIS A 111 0.91 10.52 23.43
N TRP A 112 -0.36 10.18 23.24
CA TRP A 112 -1.47 11.02 23.67
C TRP A 112 -2.60 10.22 24.29
N GLN A 113 -3.36 10.91 25.12
CA GLN A 113 -4.61 10.44 25.70
C GLN A 113 -5.63 11.57 25.66
N VAL A 114 -6.91 11.17 25.65
CA VAL A 114 -8.04 12.08 25.79
C VAL A 114 -8.97 11.58 26.88
N ARG A 115 -9.58 12.49 27.62
CA ARG A 115 -10.75 12.23 28.47
C ARG A 115 -11.84 13.24 28.18
N VAL A 116 -13.07 12.88 28.48
CA VAL A 116 -14.26 13.67 28.17
C VAL A 116 -15.15 13.83 29.40
N ALA A 117 -15.95 14.89 29.42
CA ALA A 117 -17.10 14.99 30.31
C ALA A 117 -18.40 15.01 29.50
N ASP A 118 -19.46 14.44 30.05
CA ASP A 118 -20.78 14.40 29.40
C ASP A 118 -21.75 15.46 29.96
N ASN A 119 -22.98 15.43 29.45
CA ASN A 119 -24.11 16.28 29.87
C ASN A 119 -24.80 15.80 31.16
N HIS A 120 -24.38 14.68 31.74
CA HIS A 120 -24.84 14.14 33.02
C HIS A 120 -23.87 14.46 34.17
N GLY A 121 -22.73 15.10 33.86
CA GLY A 121 -21.71 15.46 34.83
C GLY A 121 -20.70 14.34 35.10
N HIS A 122 -20.74 13.26 34.32
CA HIS A 122 -19.74 12.20 34.40
C HIS A 122 -18.46 12.62 33.69
N PHE A 123 -17.33 12.12 34.20
CA PHE A 123 -16.04 12.20 33.54
C PHE A 123 -15.60 10.80 33.14
N SER A 124 -15.07 10.66 31.92
CA SER A 124 -14.40 9.43 31.54
C SER A 124 -13.04 9.33 32.24
N GLU A 125 -12.58 8.10 32.42
CA GLU A 125 -11.15 7.85 32.59
C GLU A 125 -10.37 8.38 31.38
N TRP A 126 -9.06 8.56 31.55
CA TRP A 126 -8.18 8.77 30.41
C TRP A 126 -8.24 7.57 29.47
N SER A 127 -8.28 7.84 28.16
CA SER A 127 -8.22 6.81 27.13
C SER A 127 -7.03 5.88 27.30
N LYS A 128 -7.04 4.73 26.62
CA LYS A 128 -5.78 4.04 26.32
C LYS A 128 -4.83 4.98 25.58
N THR A 129 -3.53 4.82 25.83
CA THR A 129 -2.50 5.59 25.14
C THR A 129 -2.54 5.27 23.65
N ALA A 130 -2.71 6.31 22.83
CA ALA A 130 -2.50 6.25 21.38
C ALA A 130 -1.24 7.05 21.03
N HIS A 131 -0.77 6.96 19.79
CA HIS A 131 0.40 7.73 19.37
C HIS A 131 0.32 8.20 17.92
N TRP A 132 1.26 9.05 17.54
CA TRP A 132 1.65 9.25 16.14
C TRP A 132 3.16 9.46 16.09
N GLU A 133 3.76 9.12 14.96
CA GLU A 133 5.17 9.39 14.71
C GLU A 133 5.32 10.38 13.55
N MET A 134 6.11 11.43 13.75
CA MET A 134 6.42 12.38 12.70
C MET A 134 7.42 11.79 11.71
N GLY A 135 7.24 12.10 10.42
CA GLY A 135 8.19 11.80 9.36
C GLY A 135 9.36 12.77 9.33
N LEU A 136 9.86 13.05 8.13
CA LEU A 136 10.82 14.10 7.81
C LEU A 136 10.04 15.36 7.43
N LEU A 137 10.18 16.44 8.20
CA LEU A 137 9.35 17.65 8.08
C LEU A 137 9.99 18.73 7.23
N GLU A 138 11.32 18.76 7.20
CA GLU A 138 12.09 19.73 6.44
C GLU A 138 12.90 19.05 5.32
N PRO A 139 13.14 19.70 4.18
CA PRO A 139 14.03 19.17 3.14
C PRO A 139 15.41 18.80 3.68
N ALA A 140 15.93 19.56 4.66
CA ALA A 140 17.22 19.32 5.29
C ALA A 140 17.28 18.05 6.16
N ASP A 141 16.13 17.46 6.51
CA ASP A 141 16.07 16.17 7.23
C ASP A 141 16.45 14.99 6.31
N TRP A 142 16.33 15.17 4.99
CA TRP A 142 16.88 14.25 4.02
C TRP A 142 18.39 14.48 3.88
N LYS A 143 19.16 13.43 4.17
CA LYS A 143 20.59 13.31 3.89
C LYS A 143 20.85 12.44 2.66
N ALA A 144 19.84 11.67 2.26
CA ALA A 144 19.88 10.84 1.07
C ALA A 144 19.89 11.67 -0.22
N LYS A 145 20.47 11.09 -1.26
CA LYS A 145 20.51 11.65 -2.60
C LYS A 145 19.66 10.81 -3.54
N TRP A 146 19.07 11.45 -4.54
CA TRP A 146 18.43 10.73 -5.63
C TRP A 146 19.48 9.95 -6.41
N ILE A 147 19.24 8.65 -6.61
CA ILE A 147 20.14 7.77 -7.37
C ILE A 147 19.42 7.14 -8.55
N MET A 148 20.02 7.22 -9.72
CA MET A 148 19.58 6.57 -10.95
C MET A 148 20.38 5.30 -11.22
N PRO A 149 19.74 4.23 -11.70
CA PRO A 149 20.47 3.10 -12.25
C PRO A 149 21.21 3.53 -13.53
N ASN A 150 22.49 3.15 -13.65
CA ASN A 150 23.27 3.40 -14.86
C ASN A 150 23.12 2.21 -15.82
N LEU A 151 21.95 2.11 -16.46
CA LEU A 151 21.60 1.02 -17.36
C LEU A 151 21.29 1.57 -18.75
N ALA A 152 21.62 0.79 -19.78
CA ALA A 152 21.22 1.12 -21.15
C ALA A 152 19.69 0.96 -21.26
N GLU A 153 19.02 2.01 -21.73
CA GLU A 153 17.56 2.07 -21.83
C GLU A 153 17.13 2.57 -23.19
N ASP A 154 16.02 2.02 -23.68
CA ASP A 154 15.27 2.54 -24.82
C ASP A 154 14.02 3.26 -24.29
N GLU A 155 14.03 4.59 -24.34
CA GLU A 155 12.96 5.44 -23.78
C GLU A 155 11.63 5.29 -24.51
N SER A 156 11.61 4.65 -25.69
CA SER A 156 10.38 4.42 -26.47
C SER A 156 9.54 3.25 -25.97
N LYS A 157 10.08 2.42 -25.05
CA LYS A 157 9.42 1.20 -24.56
C LYS A 157 9.71 0.95 -23.08
N SER A 158 9.02 -0.03 -22.52
CA SER A 158 9.35 -0.56 -21.18
C SER A 158 10.71 -1.25 -21.22
N ASN A 159 11.53 -0.96 -20.21
CA ASN A 159 12.84 -1.56 -20.03
C ASN A 159 12.79 -2.56 -18.86
N PRO A 160 13.74 -3.50 -18.76
CA PRO A 160 13.83 -4.35 -17.59
C PRO A 160 13.92 -3.55 -16.30
N ALA A 161 13.21 -4.01 -15.26
CA ALA A 161 13.17 -3.33 -13.96
C ALA A 161 14.60 -3.24 -13.38
N PRO A 162 15.06 -2.04 -12.99
CA PRO A 162 16.33 -1.88 -12.31
C PRO A 162 16.29 -2.46 -10.90
N PHE A 163 17.31 -3.24 -10.56
CA PHE A 163 17.57 -3.74 -9.21
C PHE A 163 18.69 -2.88 -8.64
N LEU A 164 18.53 -2.37 -7.42
CA LEU A 164 19.51 -1.52 -6.74
C LEU A 164 19.82 -2.12 -5.37
N ARG A 165 21.08 -2.09 -4.95
CA ARG A 165 21.50 -2.62 -3.65
C ARG A 165 22.64 -1.82 -3.03
N ARG A 166 22.72 -1.87 -1.70
CA ARG A 166 23.87 -1.43 -0.91
C ARG A 166 24.03 -2.30 0.34
N GLU A 167 25.24 -2.74 0.60
CA GLU A 167 25.62 -3.34 1.87
C GLU A 167 26.09 -2.30 2.88
N PHE A 168 25.85 -2.56 4.16
CA PHE A 168 26.32 -1.74 5.27
C PHE A 168 26.50 -2.61 6.52
N SER A 169 27.21 -2.09 7.51
CA SER A 169 27.46 -2.80 8.76
C SER A 169 26.88 -2.08 9.97
N ILE A 170 26.45 -2.86 10.96
CA ILE A 170 26.00 -2.43 12.29
C ILE A 170 26.86 -3.11 13.35
N ASN A 171 27.41 -2.34 14.28
CA ASN A 171 28.25 -2.84 15.37
C ASN A 171 27.68 -2.54 16.78
N LYS A 172 26.48 -1.97 16.86
CA LYS A 172 25.83 -1.56 18.11
C LYS A 172 24.43 -2.17 18.22
N LYS A 173 23.91 -2.23 19.46
CA LYS A 173 22.55 -2.71 19.74
C LYS A 173 21.53 -1.68 19.29
N VAL A 174 20.72 -2.05 18.30
CA VAL A 174 19.62 -1.22 17.78
C VAL A 174 18.54 -1.05 18.85
N GLU A 175 18.07 0.18 19.00
CA GLU A 175 16.87 0.53 19.75
C GLU A 175 15.67 0.69 18.81
N ARG A 176 15.87 1.40 17.70
CA ARG A 176 14.83 1.70 16.72
C ARG A 176 15.43 1.89 15.33
N ALA A 177 14.74 1.45 14.29
CA ALA A 177 15.11 1.77 12.91
C ALA A 177 13.89 2.16 12.06
N ARG A 178 14.06 3.19 11.23
CA ARG A 178 13.06 3.69 10.30
C ARG A 178 13.64 3.80 8.90
N LEU A 179 12.93 3.27 7.91
CA LEU A 179 13.23 3.48 6.49
C LEU A 179 12.24 4.50 5.92
N TYR A 180 12.77 5.58 5.33
CA TYR A 180 12.03 6.53 4.53
C TYR A 180 12.36 6.27 3.07
N ALA A 181 11.37 6.06 2.20
CA ALA A 181 11.61 5.75 0.79
C ALA A 181 10.58 6.39 -0.13
N THR A 182 11.03 6.75 -1.33
CA THR A 182 10.21 7.20 -2.47
C THR A 182 10.96 6.92 -3.77
N ALA A 183 10.28 7.05 -4.91
CA ALA A 183 10.86 6.87 -6.23
C ALA A 183 10.27 7.84 -7.27
N MET A 184 11.07 8.13 -8.29
CA MET A 184 10.57 8.54 -9.60
C MET A 184 10.22 7.25 -10.34
N GLY A 185 8.93 6.90 -10.39
CA GLY A 185 8.45 5.57 -10.77
C GLY A 185 7.79 4.86 -9.60
N LEU A 186 7.84 3.53 -9.61
CA LEU A 186 7.47 2.69 -8.46
C LEU A 186 8.70 2.07 -7.84
N TYR A 187 8.58 1.64 -6.59
CA TYR A 187 9.60 0.84 -5.93
C TYR A 187 9.02 -0.31 -5.10
N GLU A 188 9.83 -1.35 -4.91
CA GLU A 188 9.68 -2.34 -3.84
C GLU A 188 11.00 -2.43 -3.06
N MET A 189 10.99 -2.09 -1.77
CA MET A 189 12.18 -2.17 -0.92
C MET A 189 12.35 -3.58 -0.33
N SER A 190 13.59 -3.98 -0.10
CA SER A 190 13.94 -5.14 0.72
C SER A 190 15.11 -4.83 1.66
N LEU A 191 15.12 -5.53 2.79
CA LEU A 191 16.17 -5.47 3.80
C LEU A 191 16.50 -6.90 4.20
N ASN A 192 17.75 -7.31 4.00
CA ASN A 192 18.26 -8.64 4.35
C ASN A 192 17.44 -9.79 3.77
N GLY A 193 17.14 -9.73 2.47
CA GLY A 193 16.39 -10.76 1.74
C GLY A 193 14.87 -10.67 1.90
N LYS A 194 14.35 -9.81 2.78
CA LYS A 194 12.91 -9.69 3.06
C LYS A 194 12.35 -8.38 2.50
N ARG A 195 11.19 -8.44 1.85
CA ARG A 195 10.44 -7.25 1.45
C ARG A 195 10.13 -6.38 2.67
N VAL A 196 10.24 -5.06 2.51
CA VAL A 196 9.86 -4.07 3.51
C VAL A 196 8.45 -3.56 3.18
N GLY A 197 7.55 -3.69 4.15
CA GLY A 197 6.15 -3.31 3.97
C GLY A 197 5.33 -4.35 3.20
N GLU A 198 4.05 -4.07 3.08
CA GLU A 198 3.04 -4.89 2.37
C GLU A 198 2.31 -4.08 1.29
N GLU A 199 2.70 -2.82 1.15
CA GLU A 199 2.14 -1.86 0.22
C GLU A 199 2.63 -2.15 -1.20
N TYR A 200 1.75 -1.99 -2.17
CA TYR A 200 2.04 -2.09 -3.59
C TYR A 200 1.94 -0.72 -4.24
N PHE A 201 2.57 -0.59 -5.41
CA PHE A 201 2.58 0.63 -6.20
C PHE A 201 3.06 1.86 -5.43
N THR A 202 3.99 1.67 -4.48
CA THR A 202 4.65 2.78 -3.79
C THR A 202 5.58 3.53 -4.75
N PRO A 203 5.60 4.88 -4.75
CA PRO A 203 5.03 5.75 -3.73
C PRO A 203 3.57 6.20 -3.94
N GLY A 204 2.85 5.65 -4.94
CA GLY A 204 1.55 6.11 -5.39
C GLY A 204 1.67 7.09 -6.56
N TRP A 205 0.53 7.54 -7.08
CA TRP A 205 0.43 8.52 -8.16
C TRP A 205 0.04 9.89 -7.62
N THR A 206 0.92 10.86 -7.80
CA THR A 206 0.68 12.28 -7.50
C THR A 206 1.03 13.15 -8.70
N SER A 207 0.72 14.44 -8.61
CA SER A 207 1.19 15.45 -9.56
C SER A 207 2.71 15.64 -9.41
N TYR A 208 3.51 14.78 -10.05
CA TYR A 208 4.95 14.64 -9.80
C TYR A 208 5.79 15.89 -10.09
N ASP A 209 5.26 16.82 -10.89
CA ASP A 209 5.88 18.14 -11.11
C ASP A 209 5.88 19.00 -9.84
N PHE A 210 4.94 18.75 -8.93
CA PHE A 210 4.76 19.51 -7.69
C PHE A 210 5.19 18.74 -6.45
N ARG A 211 4.92 17.43 -6.39
CA ARG A 211 5.20 16.62 -5.20
C ARG A 211 5.46 15.15 -5.47
N TYR A 212 6.26 14.54 -4.58
CA TYR A 212 6.41 13.10 -4.44
C TYR A 212 6.01 12.68 -3.02
N GLN A 213 5.19 11.65 -2.90
CA GLN A 213 4.96 11.01 -1.60
C GLN A 213 6.14 10.13 -1.21
N TYR A 214 6.47 10.08 0.08
CA TYR A 214 7.36 9.08 0.65
C TYR A 214 6.65 8.25 1.72
N GLN A 215 7.09 7.02 1.88
CA GLN A 215 6.60 6.09 2.88
C GLN A 215 7.61 5.98 4.03
N THR A 216 7.10 5.67 5.22
CA THR A 216 7.91 5.39 6.42
C THR A 216 7.63 3.98 6.90
N TYR A 217 8.67 3.20 7.14
CA TYR A 217 8.57 1.81 7.60
C TYR A 217 9.31 1.61 8.91
N ASP A 218 8.72 0.85 9.83
CA ASP A 218 9.46 0.29 10.97
C ASP A 218 10.23 -0.95 10.52
N VAL A 219 11.55 -0.86 10.55
CA VAL A 219 12.45 -1.96 10.17
C VAL A 219 13.36 -2.39 11.33
N THR A 220 12.98 -2.03 12.56
CA THR A 220 13.77 -2.28 13.78
C THR A 220 14.15 -3.75 13.90
N ASN A 221 13.19 -4.66 13.67
CA ASN A 221 13.37 -6.10 13.83
C ASN A 221 13.90 -6.81 12.57
N ALA A 222 14.13 -6.07 11.48
CA ALA A 222 14.63 -6.63 10.22
C ALA A 222 16.16 -6.55 10.09
N LEU A 223 16.82 -5.76 10.95
CA LEU A 223 18.26 -5.60 10.97
C LEU A 223 18.95 -6.81 11.62
N LYS A 224 20.08 -7.21 11.05
CA LYS A 224 20.98 -8.24 11.58
C LYS A 224 22.16 -7.58 12.29
N SER A 225 22.79 -8.30 13.21
CA SER A 225 24.11 -7.92 13.71
C SER A 225 25.12 -7.96 12.57
N GLU A 226 26.05 -7.01 12.52
CA GLU A 226 27.09 -6.92 11.49
C GLU A 226 26.54 -6.60 10.09
N ALA A 227 26.71 -7.50 9.12
CA ALA A 227 26.45 -7.24 7.72
C ALA A 227 24.95 -7.21 7.39
N ASN A 228 24.53 -6.15 6.72
CA ASN A 228 23.17 -5.92 6.27
C ASN A 228 23.17 -5.50 4.80
N CYS A 229 22.08 -5.78 4.09
CA CYS A 229 21.85 -5.31 2.72
C CYS A 229 20.49 -4.64 2.63
N ILE A 230 20.46 -3.39 2.18
CA ILE A 230 19.25 -2.69 1.76
C ILE A 230 19.20 -2.67 0.24
N ALA A 231 18.02 -2.94 -0.32
CA ALA A 231 17.85 -3.14 -1.75
C ALA A 231 16.48 -2.64 -2.22
N ALA A 232 16.36 -2.37 -3.52
CA ALA A 232 15.13 -1.93 -4.16
C ALA A 232 15.01 -2.52 -5.56
N ILE A 233 13.78 -2.78 -5.99
CA ILE A 233 13.43 -2.93 -7.41
C ILE A 233 12.65 -1.69 -7.82
N LEU A 234 12.93 -1.11 -8.99
CA LEU A 234 12.17 0.03 -9.53
C LEU A 234 11.26 -0.40 -10.69
N GLY A 235 10.08 0.19 -10.77
CA GLY A 235 9.11 -0.01 -11.87
C GLY A 235 8.77 1.29 -12.60
N ASP A 236 8.33 1.18 -13.85
CA ASP A 236 7.98 2.34 -14.70
C ASP A 236 6.85 3.19 -14.08
N GLY A 237 5.80 2.52 -13.60
CA GLY A 237 4.64 3.14 -12.95
C GLY A 237 3.91 4.19 -13.79
N TRP A 238 3.22 5.09 -13.09
CA TRP A 238 2.61 6.28 -13.70
C TRP A 238 3.64 7.33 -14.13
N PHE A 239 4.85 7.32 -13.54
CA PHE A 239 5.89 8.32 -13.81
C PHE A 239 6.37 8.27 -15.26
N ARG A 240 6.75 7.08 -15.73
CA ARG A 240 7.27 6.90 -17.09
C ARG A 240 6.66 5.75 -17.88
N GLY A 241 5.75 4.96 -17.29
CA GLY A 241 5.02 3.92 -18.00
C GLY A 241 4.00 4.48 -18.98
N ARG A 242 3.22 3.60 -19.63
CA ARG A 242 2.13 4.06 -20.47
C ARG A 242 1.02 4.70 -19.64
N LEU A 243 0.51 5.84 -20.09
CA LEU A 243 -0.61 6.56 -19.49
C LEU A 243 -1.43 7.25 -20.60
N ALA A 244 -2.75 7.11 -20.52
CA ALA A 244 -3.74 7.54 -21.51
C ALA A 244 -3.58 6.88 -22.91
N TRP A 245 -4.47 7.27 -23.83
CA TRP A 245 -4.72 6.58 -25.10
C TRP A 245 -4.04 7.21 -26.33
N ASN A 246 -3.31 8.32 -26.20
CA ASN A 246 -2.67 8.98 -27.35
C ASN A 246 -1.44 8.17 -27.83
N PRO A 247 -1.50 7.48 -28.99
CA PRO A 247 -0.45 6.56 -29.41
C PRO A 247 0.89 7.26 -29.74
N LYS A 248 0.88 8.59 -29.91
CA LYS A 248 2.09 9.38 -30.22
C LYS A 248 2.79 9.91 -28.96
N ASN A 249 2.09 9.96 -27.83
CA ASN A 249 2.59 10.56 -26.59
C ASN A 249 1.85 9.99 -25.37
N ASN A 250 2.05 8.70 -25.10
CA ASN A 250 1.44 8.02 -23.96
C ASN A 250 2.47 7.46 -22.99
N ARG A 251 3.73 7.89 -23.02
CA ARG A 251 4.80 7.36 -22.14
C ARG A 251 5.74 8.48 -21.72
N ASN A 252 6.41 8.33 -20.59
CA ASN A 252 7.36 9.33 -20.06
C ASN A 252 6.74 10.70 -19.76
N HIS A 253 5.49 10.73 -19.27
CA HIS A 253 4.76 11.98 -19.02
C HIS A 253 5.47 12.91 -18.02
N TYR A 254 6.07 12.33 -16.98
CA TYR A 254 6.72 13.10 -15.89
C TYR A 254 8.25 13.03 -15.95
N GLY A 255 8.79 12.05 -16.67
CA GLY A 255 10.22 11.91 -16.87
C GLY A 255 10.59 10.61 -17.56
N LYS A 256 11.87 10.53 -17.95
CA LYS A 256 12.41 9.40 -18.73
C LYS A 256 13.23 8.42 -17.91
N LYS A 257 13.68 8.83 -16.72
CA LYS A 257 14.65 8.10 -15.90
C LYS A 257 14.06 7.78 -14.53
N LEU A 258 14.16 6.52 -14.12
CA LEU A 258 13.79 6.09 -12.78
C LEU A 258 14.86 6.53 -11.78
N ALA A 259 14.43 6.86 -10.58
CA ALA A 259 15.34 7.19 -9.49
C ALA A 259 14.77 6.74 -8.15
N LEU A 260 15.67 6.38 -7.23
CA LEU A 260 15.35 6.03 -5.84
C LEU A 260 15.83 7.13 -4.90
N LEU A 261 15.03 7.42 -3.88
CA LEU A 261 15.48 8.15 -2.70
C LEU A 261 15.14 7.32 -1.46
N ALA A 262 16.15 6.89 -0.72
CA ALA A 262 15.99 6.02 0.45
C ALA A 262 16.90 6.46 1.61
N GLN A 263 16.36 6.53 2.81
CA GLN A 263 17.08 6.87 4.03
C GLN A 263 16.68 5.95 5.18
N LEU A 264 17.62 5.13 5.64
CA LEU A 264 17.49 4.30 6.83
C LEU A 264 18.14 5.01 8.01
N VAL A 265 17.35 5.36 9.03
CA VAL A 265 17.82 5.95 10.29
C VAL A 265 17.79 4.89 11.37
N ILE A 266 18.94 4.61 11.98
CA ILE A 266 19.11 3.62 13.04
C ILE A 266 19.49 4.38 14.31
N THR A 267 18.63 4.30 15.33
CA THR A 267 18.96 4.76 16.69
C THR A 267 19.44 3.57 17.51
N TYR A 268 20.59 3.73 18.17
CA TYR A 268 21.18 2.73 19.05
C TYR A 268 20.81 3.00 20.51
N ARG A 269 20.88 1.96 21.35
CA ARG A 269 20.58 2.06 22.79
C ARG A 269 21.51 3.00 23.58
N ASP A 270 22.65 3.38 23.01
CA ASP A 270 23.56 4.37 23.59
C ASP A 270 23.19 5.82 23.22
N GLY A 271 22.08 6.02 22.49
CA GLY A 271 21.59 7.31 22.00
C GLY A 271 22.22 7.77 20.68
N SER A 272 23.26 7.10 20.17
CA SER A 272 23.87 7.46 18.88
C SER A 272 23.01 7.05 17.69
N GLN A 273 23.22 7.70 16.54
CA GLN A 273 22.52 7.38 15.28
C GLN A 273 23.48 6.99 14.17
N GLN A 274 23.07 6.04 13.33
CA GLN A 274 23.64 5.78 12.01
C GLN A 274 22.58 6.04 10.95
N ILE A 275 22.97 6.70 9.86
CA ILE A 275 22.09 6.97 8.71
C ILE A 275 22.72 6.30 7.49
N VAL A 276 21.98 5.38 6.87
CA VAL A 276 22.35 4.73 5.61
C VAL A 276 21.46 5.29 4.51
N THR A 277 22.06 5.87 3.49
CA THR A 277 21.37 6.66 2.46
C THR A 277 21.45 6.03 1.08
N SER A 278 20.54 6.39 0.18
CA SER A 278 20.79 6.34 -1.27
C SER A 278 21.89 7.35 -1.62
N ASP A 279 22.98 6.86 -2.17
CA ASP A 279 24.18 7.61 -2.54
C ASP A 279 25.00 6.80 -3.57
N ASP A 280 26.22 7.27 -3.88
CA ASP A 280 27.11 6.66 -4.86
C ASP A 280 27.68 5.28 -4.47
N GLN A 281 27.43 4.81 -3.24
CA GLN A 281 27.83 3.48 -2.79
C GLN A 281 26.86 2.38 -3.25
N TRP A 282 25.72 2.77 -3.83
CA TRP A 282 24.78 1.81 -4.40
C TRP A 282 25.27 1.28 -5.74
N LYS A 283 24.86 0.05 -6.03
CA LYS A 283 25.02 -0.55 -7.36
C LYS A 283 23.67 -0.92 -7.94
N SER A 284 23.63 -1.03 -9.26
CA SER A 284 22.45 -1.40 -10.03
C SER A 284 22.74 -2.48 -11.09
N ALA A 285 21.75 -3.31 -11.36
CA ALA A 285 21.71 -4.27 -12.46
C ALA A 285 20.28 -4.39 -13.01
N THR A 286 20.11 -5.04 -14.16
CA THR A 286 18.80 -5.55 -14.56
C THR A 286 18.49 -6.85 -13.83
N GLY A 287 17.22 -7.27 -13.87
CA GLY A 287 16.76 -8.49 -13.23
C GLY A 287 15.74 -9.26 -14.07
N PRO A 288 15.01 -10.21 -13.45
CA PRO A 288 14.05 -11.07 -14.13
C PRO A 288 12.79 -10.36 -14.65
N VAL A 289 12.46 -9.17 -14.15
CA VAL A 289 11.33 -8.37 -14.67
C VAL A 289 11.80 -7.66 -15.94
N LEU A 290 11.39 -8.14 -17.11
CA LEU A 290 11.81 -7.65 -18.43
C LEU A 290 10.93 -6.53 -18.98
N LEU A 291 9.67 -6.51 -18.57
CA LEU A 291 8.69 -5.47 -18.89
C LEU A 291 7.80 -5.30 -17.67
N SER A 292 7.52 -4.06 -17.29
CA SER A 292 6.58 -3.70 -16.24
C SER A 292 5.84 -2.44 -16.68
N ASP A 293 4.52 -2.56 -16.85
CA ASP A 293 3.67 -1.45 -17.28
C ASP A 293 2.25 -1.64 -16.76
N ILE A 294 1.62 -0.57 -16.29
CA ILE A 294 0.29 -0.63 -15.66
C ILE A 294 -0.78 -1.16 -16.63
N TYR A 295 -0.73 -0.78 -17.91
CA TYR A 295 -1.73 -1.20 -18.90
C TYR A 295 -1.37 -2.50 -19.59
N ASP A 296 -0.08 -2.71 -19.84
CA ASP A 296 0.35 -3.82 -20.69
C ASP A 296 0.64 -5.13 -19.94
N GLY A 297 0.85 -5.04 -18.63
CA GLY A 297 1.14 -6.18 -17.76
C GLY A 297 2.62 -6.29 -17.38
N GLU A 298 3.08 -7.50 -17.11
CA GLU A 298 4.45 -7.80 -16.67
C GLU A 298 4.99 -9.02 -17.44
N THR A 299 6.23 -8.93 -17.90
CA THR A 299 6.97 -10.08 -18.45
C THR A 299 8.13 -10.38 -17.54
N TYR A 300 8.17 -11.61 -17.02
CA TYR A 300 9.16 -12.08 -16.07
C TYR A 300 9.86 -13.33 -16.60
N ASP A 301 11.18 -13.39 -16.50
CA ASP A 301 11.99 -14.56 -16.83
C ASP A 301 12.76 -15.05 -15.61
N ALA A 302 12.26 -16.12 -14.99
CA ALA A 302 12.83 -16.67 -13.76
C ALA A 302 14.25 -17.22 -13.95
N ARG A 303 14.69 -17.46 -15.19
CA ARG A 303 16.07 -17.89 -15.48
C ARG A 303 17.09 -16.78 -15.21
N LEU A 304 16.64 -15.53 -15.12
CA LEU A 304 17.46 -14.35 -14.84
C LEU A 304 17.44 -13.94 -13.37
N GLU A 305 16.80 -14.73 -12.51
CA GLU A 305 16.87 -14.50 -11.06
C GLU A 305 18.33 -14.55 -10.58
N GLN A 306 18.64 -13.66 -9.64
CA GLN A 306 19.94 -13.58 -8.99
C GLN A 306 19.77 -13.94 -7.50
N PRO A 307 19.82 -15.23 -7.12
CA PRO A 307 19.59 -15.63 -5.74
C PRO A 307 20.50 -14.89 -4.75
N GLY A 308 19.91 -14.36 -3.68
CA GLY A 308 20.63 -13.61 -2.64
C GLY A 308 21.05 -12.19 -3.02
N TRP A 309 20.61 -11.63 -4.17
CA TRP A 309 20.99 -10.28 -4.61
C TRP A 309 20.70 -9.18 -3.57
N ASN A 310 19.66 -9.36 -2.76
CA ASN A 310 19.24 -8.45 -1.70
C ASN A 310 19.68 -8.91 -0.29
N GLU A 311 20.69 -9.78 -0.22
CA GLU A 311 21.37 -10.19 1.01
C GLU A 311 22.81 -9.68 1.02
N ALA A 312 23.42 -9.61 2.21
CA ALA A 312 24.82 -9.26 2.35
C ALA A 312 25.73 -10.40 1.89
N GLY A 313 26.91 -10.07 1.36
CA GLY A 313 27.86 -11.05 0.82
C GLY A 313 27.56 -11.51 -0.61
N PHE A 314 26.65 -10.84 -1.32
CA PHE A 314 26.33 -11.15 -2.71
C PHE A 314 27.44 -10.72 -3.67
N ASN A 315 27.70 -11.54 -4.70
CA ASN A 315 28.71 -11.23 -5.71
C ASN A 315 28.18 -10.23 -6.75
N GLU A 316 28.52 -8.97 -6.55
CA GLU A 316 28.11 -7.84 -7.41
C GLU A 316 29.11 -7.49 -8.52
N LYS A 317 29.98 -8.42 -8.95
CA LYS A 317 31.03 -8.17 -9.97
C LYS A 317 30.48 -7.60 -11.28
N ASN A 318 29.27 -7.98 -11.67
CA ASN A 318 28.63 -7.55 -12.92
C ASN A 318 27.62 -6.41 -12.73
N TRP A 319 27.54 -5.84 -11.52
CA TRP A 319 26.66 -4.71 -11.22
C TRP A 319 27.39 -3.40 -11.49
N GLN A 320 26.65 -2.41 -11.97
CA GLN A 320 27.18 -1.09 -12.33
C GLN A 320 26.95 -0.11 -11.18
N SER A 321 27.82 0.88 -11.03
CA SER A 321 27.57 2.00 -10.10
C SER A 321 26.32 2.77 -10.50
N VAL A 322 25.62 3.33 -9.52
CA VAL A 322 24.53 4.28 -9.77
C VAL A 322 25.06 5.68 -10.11
N THR A 323 24.19 6.52 -10.66
CA THR A 323 24.45 7.95 -10.86
C THR A 323 23.68 8.76 -9.83
N VAL A 324 24.36 9.65 -9.11
CA VAL A 324 23.72 10.60 -8.19
C VAL A 324 23.16 11.77 -9.00
N MET A 325 21.92 12.16 -8.70
CA MET A 325 21.25 13.31 -9.34
C MET A 325 21.14 14.51 -8.40
N GLU A 326 20.94 15.68 -9.01
CA GLU A 326 20.44 16.85 -8.29
C GLU A 326 19.04 16.60 -7.72
N PRO A 327 18.71 17.19 -6.56
CA PRO A 327 17.37 17.06 -5.98
C PRO A 327 16.27 17.55 -6.92
N SER A 328 15.15 16.81 -6.94
CA SER A 328 13.93 17.28 -7.58
C SER A 328 13.46 18.61 -6.97
N LYS A 329 12.89 19.49 -7.80
CA LYS A 329 12.22 20.72 -7.33
C LYS A 329 10.88 20.44 -6.66
N ALA A 330 10.28 19.29 -6.95
CA ALA A 330 9.03 18.84 -6.35
C ALA A 330 9.21 18.58 -4.85
N LYS A 331 8.17 18.87 -4.07
CA LYS A 331 8.19 18.69 -2.62
C LYS A 331 8.10 17.21 -2.25
N LEU A 332 8.94 16.78 -1.31
CA LEU A 332 8.78 15.49 -0.64
C LEU A 332 7.75 15.64 0.48
N VAL A 333 6.69 14.84 0.44
CA VAL A 333 5.61 14.86 1.44
C VAL A 333 5.33 13.46 1.97
N ALA A 334 4.93 13.34 3.22
CA ALA A 334 4.53 12.04 3.78
C ALA A 334 3.28 11.50 3.07
N SER A 335 3.19 10.18 2.94
CA SER A 335 2.00 9.55 2.36
C SER A 335 0.75 9.81 3.22
N ALA A 336 -0.20 10.57 2.66
CA ALA A 336 -1.42 10.98 3.35
C ALA A 336 -2.55 9.96 3.22
N GLY A 337 -2.62 9.26 2.08
CA GLY A 337 -3.68 8.30 1.77
C GLY A 337 -3.54 6.95 2.50
N PRO A 338 -4.56 6.09 2.40
CA PRO A 338 -4.43 4.67 2.71
C PRO A 338 -3.56 4.00 1.62
N PRO A 339 -2.62 3.11 1.99
CA PRO A 339 -1.76 2.47 1.00
C PRO A 339 -2.52 1.45 0.17
N VAL A 340 -2.08 1.21 -1.07
CA VAL A 340 -2.57 0.07 -1.86
C VAL A 340 -1.99 -1.23 -1.31
N LYS A 341 -2.84 -2.23 -1.07
CA LYS A 341 -2.45 -3.55 -0.54
C LYS A 341 -3.15 -4.68 -1.30
N ALA A 342 -2.63 -5.90 -1.17
CA ALA A 342 -3.38 -7.12 -1.47
C ALA A 342 -4.40 -7.35 -0.34
N ILE A 343 -5.69 -7.25 -0.63
CA ILE A 343 -6.76 -7.19 0.38
C ILE A 343 -7.47 -8.52 0.57
N GLU A 344 -7.83 -9.18 -0.54
CA GLU A 344 -8.61 -10.42 -0.52
C GLU A 344 -8.16 -11.36 -1.64
N GLU A 345 -8.32 -12.66 -1.42
CA GLU A 345 -7.92 -13.70 -2.37
C GLU A 345 -9.15 -14.46 -2.89
N ILE A 346 -9.21 -14.67 -4.21
CA ILE A 346 -10.29 -15.38 -4.90
C ILE A 346 -9.71 -16.61 -5.61
N THR A 347 -10.26 -17.79 -5.32
CA THR A 347 -9.99 -18.98 -6.14
C THR A 347 -10.93 -18.97 -7.35
N PRO A 348 -10.44 -19.22 -8.58
CA PRO A 348 -11.33 -19.35 -9.73
C PRO A 348 -12.44 -20.36 -9.48
N VAL A 349 -13.67 -20.01 -9.86
CA VAL A 349 -14.84 -20.89 -9.63
C VAL A 349 -14.97 -21.96 -10.70
N LYS A 350 -14.43 -21.74 -11.91
CA LYS A 350 -14.51 -22.66 -13.05
C LYS A 350 -13.31 -22.52 -13.99
N VAL A 351 -13.02 -23.60 -14.71
CA VAL A 351 -12.20 -23.59 -15.93
C VAL A 351 -13.11 -23.88 -17.11
N LEU A 352 -13.06 -23.02 -18.12
CA LEU A 352 -13.87 -23.06 -19.33
C LEU A 352 -12.99 -23.38 -20.53
N LYS A 353 -13.59 -24.00 -21.55
CA LYS A 353 -13.04 -24.06 -22.91
C LYS A 353 -13.92 -23.21 -23.80
N THR A 354 -13.34 -22.19 -24.43
CA THR A 354 -14.09 -21.33 -25.35
C THR A 354 -14.25 -22.00 -26.70
N PRO A 355 -15.24 -21.58 -27.53
CA PRO A 355 -15.34 -22.06 -28.92
C PRO A 355 -14.09 -21.81 -29.77
N ALA A 356 -13.33 -20.74 -29.49
CA ALA A 356 -12.06 -20.44 -30.13
C ALA A 356 -10.88 -21.29 -29.61
N GLY A 357 -11.10 -22.15 -28.61
CA GLY A 357 -10.11 -23.09 -28.09
C GLY A 357 -9.29 -22.59 -26.90
N ASP A 358 -9.56 -21.38 -26.39
CA ASP A 358 -8.88 -20.85 -25.20
C ASP A 358 -9.28 -21.65 -23.95
N THR A 359 -8.31 -21.85 -23.05
CA THR A 359 -8.58 -22.31 -21.67
C THR A 359 -8.75 -21.09 -20.79
N VAL A 360 -9.92 -20.90 -20.20
CA VAL A 360 -10.25 -19.66 -19.48
C VAL A 360 -10.65 -19.96 -18.04
N LEU A 361 -10.03 -19.27 -17.09
CA LEU A 361 -10.47 -19.22 -15.71
C LEU A 361 -11.64 -18.24 -15.58
N ASP A 362 -12.73 -18.63 -14.92
CA ASP A 362 -13.76 -17.71 -14.43
C ASP A 362 -13.52 -17.46 -12.95
N MET A 363 -13.19 -16.22 -12.58
CA MET A 363 -12.98 -15.82 -11.19
C MET A 363 -14.28 -15.72 -10.39
N GLY A 364 -15.45 -15.72 -11.05
CA GLY A 364 -16.77 -15.57 -10.44
C GLY A 364 -17.14 -14.13 -10.06
N GLN A 365 -16.17 -13.22 -10.09
CA GLN A 365 -16.29 -11.80 -9.77
C GLN A 365 -15.40 -10.99 -10.73
N ASN A 366 -15.89 -9.85 -11.22
CA ASN A 366 -15.02 -8.87 -11.88
C ASN A 366 -14.23 -8.14 -10.80
N MET A 367 -12.92 -8.36 -10.76
CA MET A 367 -12.01 -7.92 -9.72
C MET A 367 -10.87 -7.08 -10.30
N VAL A 368 -10.14 -6.38 -9.43
CA VAL A 368 -8.96 -5.61 -9.81
C VAL A 368 -7.76 -6.09 -9.01
N GLY A 369 -6.65 -6.32 -9.70
CA GLY A 369 -5.43 -6.84 -9.11
C GLY A 369 -4.69 -7.74 -10.11
N TRP A 370 -4.30 -8.93 -9.70
CA TRP A 370 -3.58 -9.87 -10.57
C TRP A 370 -3.88 -11.32 -10.20
N VAL A 371 -3.36 -12.26 -10.99
CA VAL A 371 -3.36 -13.69 -10.66
C VAL A 371 -1.98 -14.11 -10.16
N ARG A 372 -1.94 -14.68 -8.96
CA ARG A 372 -0.81 -15.46 -8.45
C ARG A 372 -1.00 -16.92 -8.84
N PHE A 373 0.04 -17.60 -9.27
CA PHE A 373 -0.06 -19.01 -9.63
C PHE A 373 1.15 -19.82 -9.21
N ARG A 374 0.99 -21.15 -9.20
CA ARG A 374 2.02 -22.14 -8.91
C ARG A 374 2.16 -23.10 -10.08
N VAL A 375 3.37 -23.28 -10.59
CA VAL A 375 3.60 -24.08 -11.81
C VAL A 375 4.87 -24.92 -11.69
N ALA A 376 4.85 -26.12 -12.25
CA ALA A 376 6.03 -26.94 -12.46
C ALA A 376 6.14 -27.25 -13.96
N ALA A 377 7.13 -26.66 -14.64
CA ALA A 377 7.34 -26.85 -16.07
C ALA A 377 8.85 -26.85 -16.40
N PRO A 378 9.28 -27.44 -17.53
CA PRO A 378 10.67 -27.35 -17.98
C PRO A 378 11.16 -25.91 -18.09
N ALA A 379 12.44 -25.66 -17.80
CA ALA A 379 13.04 -24.33 -17.94
C ALA A 379 12.80 -23.73 -19.35
N GLY A 380 12.45 -22.45 -19.42
CA GLY A 380 12.14 -21.77 -20.67
C GLY A 380 10.69 -21.92 -21.13
N THR A 381 9.83 -22.60 -20.37
CA THR A 381 8.39 -22.64 -20.66
C THR A 381 7.78 -21.29 -20.32
N THR A 382 7.09 -20.66 -21.26
CA THR A 382 6.40 -19.38 -21.02
C THR A 382 4.92 -19.60 -20.77
N ILE A 383 4.48 -19.28 -19.56
CA ILE A 383 3.07 -19.19 -19.18
C ILE A 383 2.56 -17.79 -19.52
N THR A 384 1.43 -17.70 -20.22
CA THR A 384 0.80 -16.41 -20.55
C THR A 384 -0.62 -16.35 -19.99
N LEU A 385 -0.94 -15.26 -19.30
CA LEU A 385 -2.27 -14.94 -18.80
C LEU A 385 -2.78 -13.67 -19.50
N ARG A 386 -3.87 -13.77 -20.25
CA ARG A 386 -4.59 -12.63 -20.83
C ARG A 386 -5.86 -12.38 -20.04
N HIS A 387 -6.06 -11.15 -19.59
CA HIS A 387 -7.18 -10.79 -18.71
C HIS A 387 -8.31 -10.12 -19.50
N ALA A 388 -9.56 -10.33 -19.07
CA ALA A 388 -10.74 -9.69 -19.64
C ALA A 388 -11.87 -9.58 -18.62
N GLU A 389 -12.71 -8.54 -18.76
CA GLU A 389 -13.90 -8.37 -17.92
C GLU A 389 -15.05 -9.29 -18.30
N VAL A 390 -15.21 -9.57 -19.61
CA VAL A 390 -16.37 -10.26 -20.17
C VAL A 390 -15.97 -11.29 -21.23
N LEU A 391 -16.91 -12.19 -21.52
CA LEU A 391 -16.88 -13.04 -22.70
C LEU A 391 -17.79 -12.43 -23.78
N ASP A 392 -17.50 -12.68 -25.05
CA ASP A 392 -18.35 -12.28 -26.16
C ASP A 392 -19.64 -13.13 -26.21
N LYS A 393 -20.52 -12.82 -27.17
CA LYS A 393 -21.79 -13.54 -27.36
C LYS A 393 -21.61 -15.04 -27.63
N ALA A 394 -20.49 -15.45 -28.23
CA ALA A 394 -20.17 -16.85 -28.48
C ALA A 394 -19.52 -17.54 -27.26
N GLY A 395 -19.09 -16.78 -26.26
CA GLY A 395 -18.38 -17.29 -25.08
C GLY A 395 -16.86 -17.29 -25.23
N ASN A 396 -16.29 -16.53 -26.17
CA ASN A 396 -14.84 -16.32 -26.28
C ASN A 396 -14.38 -15.12 -25.42
N LEU A 397 -13.10 -15.09 -25.10
CA LEU A 397 -12.50 -13.97 -24.38
C LEU A 397 -12.65 -12.67 -25.19
N TYR A 398 -13.25 -11.63 -24.60
CA TYR A 398 -13.46 -10.34 -25.26
C TYR A 398 -12.49 -9.29 -24.71
N THR A 399 -11.65 -8.73 -25.60
CA THR A 399 -10.58 -7.78 -25.21
C THR A 399 -10.64 -6.46 -25.98
N GLU A 400 -11.59 -6.26 -26.89
CA GLU A 400 -11.66 -5.03 -27.69
C GLU A 400 -11.94 -3.79 -26.82
N ASN A 401 -12.70 -3.93 -25.73
CA ASN A 401 -12.97 -2.82 -24.80
C ASN A 401 -11.73 -2.39 -23.98
N LEU A 402 -10.67 -3.19 -23.96
CA LEU A 402 -9.39 -2.81 -23.35
C LEU A 402 -8.63 -1.77 -24.20
N ARG A 403 -9.06 -1.56 -25.45
CA ARG A 403 -8.42 -0.69 -26.44
C ARG A 403 -6.96 -1.10 -26.63
N ALA A 404 -5.98 -0.23 -26.33
CA ALA A 404 -4.57 -0.54 -26.51
C ALA A 404 -3.87 -1.08 -25.24
N ALA A 405 -4.61 -1.30 -24.14
CA ALA A 405 -4.07 -2.00 -22.98
C ALA A 405 -4.00 -3.50 -23.27
N ARG A 406 -2.82 -4.12 -23.08
CA ARG A 406 -2.63 -5.56 -23.34
C ARG A 406 -3.09 -6.45 -22.20
N GLU A 407 -3.08 -5.95 -20.96
CA GLU A 407 -3.41 -6.69 -19.73
C GLU A 407 -2.85 -8.13 -19.70
N THR A 408 -1.58 -8.31 -20.09
CA THR A 408 -0.99 -9.63 -20.30
C THR A 408 0.18 -9.87 -19.38
N ILE A 409 0.09 -10.95 -18.59
CA ILE A 409 1.20 -11.45 -17.78
C ILE A 409 1.92 -12.57 -18.52
N ARG A 410 3.25 -12.51 -18.58
CA ARG A 410 4.11 -13.56 -19.13
C ARG A 410 5.15 -13.98 -18.11
N TYR A 411 5.26 -15.27 -17.85
CA TYR A 411 6.24 -15.84 -16.92
C TYR A 411 7.00 -16.97 -17.60
N THR A 412 8.32 -16.85 -17.68
CA THR A 412 9.19 -17.90 -18.20
C THR A 412 9.83 -18.66 -17.05
N THR A 413 9.59 -19.97 -16.98
CA THR A 413 10.02 -20.81 -15.87
C THR A 413 11.53 -21.06 -15.87
N LYS A 414 12.09 -21.28 -14.69
CA LYS A 414 13.50 -21.70 -14.50
C LYS A 414 13.69 -23.21 -14.42
N GLY A 415 12.61 -23.98 -14.37
CA GLY A 415 12.62 -25.44 -14.37
C GLY A 415 12.99 -26.07 -13.03
N GLN A 416 12.74 -25.38 -11.92
CA GLN A 416 13.19 -25.81 -10.59
C GLN A 416 12.01 -26.04 -9.65
N GLY A 417 11.53 -27.29 -9.60
CA GLY A 417 10.46 -27.70 -8.69
C GLY A 417 9.13 -26.99 -9.00
N ILE A 418 8.40 -26.62 -7.96
CA ILE A 418 7.18 -25.82 -8.08
C ILE A 418 7.55 -24.35 -7.89
N GLU A 419 7.40 -23.57 -8.97
CA GLU A 419 7.63 -22.14 -9.00
C GLU A 419 6.34 -21.39 -8.65
N THR A 420 6.45 -20.28 -7.92
CA THR A 420 5.33 -19.38 -7.60
C THR A 420 5.62 -18.01 -8.17
N TYR A 421 4.64 -17.40 -8.83
CA TYR A 421 4.80 -16.06 -9.39
C TYR A 421 3.55 -15.21 -9.21
N GLN A 422 3.79 -13.91 -8.99
CA GLN A 422 2.85 -12.81 -9.10
C GLN A 422 3.60 -11.58 -9.62
N PRO A 423 2.94 -10.65 -10.34
CA PRO A 423 3.57 -9.42 -10.79
C PRO A 423 3.91 -8.47 -9.64
N HIS A 424 4.78 -7.50 -9.91
CA HIS A 424 5.27 -6.51 -8.95
C HIS A 424 4.63 -5.14 -9.17
N PHE A 425 4.51 -4.71 -10.43
CA PHE A 425 4.29 -3.30 -10.78
C PHE A 425 3.18 -3.09 -11.81
N THR A 426 2.19 -3.99 -11.85
CA THR A 426 1.03 -3.88 -12.73
C THR A 426 -0.22 -4.43 -12.04
N PHE A 427 -1.39 -4.02 -12.53
CA PHE A 427 -2.69 -4.60 -12.16
C PHE A 427 -3.61 -4.63 -13.38
N GLN A 428 -4.63 -5.48 -13.33
CA GLN A 428 -5.63 -5.68 -14.37
C GLN A 428 -7.04 -5.58 -13.78
N GLY A 429 -8.02 -5.22 -14.60
CA GLY A 429 -9.45 -5.29 -14.25
C GLY A 429 -10.13 -6.43 -15.00
N PHE A 430 -10.52 -7.50 -14.31
CA PHE A 430 -10.92 -8.74 -14.97
C PHE A 430 -11.82 -9.65 -14.14
N ARG A 431 -12.59 -10.47 -14.86
CA ARG A 431 -13.24 -11.68 -14.34
C ARG A 431 -12.71 -12.95 -14.99
N TYR A 432 -12.29 -12.87 -16.24
CA TYR A 432 -11.91 -14.01 -17.05
C TYR A 432 -10.42 -13.93 -17.39
N VAL A 433 -9.73 -15.07 -17.31
CA VAL A 433 -8.29 -15.15 -17.59
C VAL A 433 -8.01 -16.30 -18.53
N ALA A 434 -7.62 -16.00 -19.77
CA ALA A 434 -7.15 -17.02 -20.71
C ALA A 434 -5.71 -17.41 -20.37
N VAL A 435 -5.50 -18.72 -20.21
CA VAL A 435 -4.21 -19.33 -19.85
C VAL A 435 -3.66 -20.09 -21.06
N SER A 436 -2.41 -19.80 -21.43
CA SER A 436 -1.67 -20.55 -22.44
C SER A 436 -0.24 -20.87 -22.00
N GLY A 437 0.34 -21.90 -22.62
CA GLY A 437 1.68 -22.42 -22.24
C GLY A 437 1.69 -23.26 -20.95
N TRP A 438 0.53 -23.52 -20.34
CA TRP A 438 0.42 -24.30 -19.11
C TRP A 438 0.81 -25.78 -19.30
N PRO A 439 1.60 -26.37 -18.40
CA PRO A 439 1.93 -27.80 -18.46
C PRO A 439 0.73 -28.65 -18.06
N GLY A 440 0.20 -29.44 -19.01
CA GLY A 440 -0.92 -30.33 -18.75
C GLY A 440 -2.26 -29.59 -18.53
N ASP A 441 -3.08 -30.11 -17.63
CA ASP A 441 -4.41 -29.55 -17.37
C ASP A 441 -4.37 -28.35 -16.42
N VAL A 442 -5.07 -27.28 -16.80
CA VAL A 442 -5.30 -26.11 -15.95
C VAL A 442 -6.29 -26.47 -14.85
N LYS A 443 -5.90 -26.29 -13.59
CA LYS A 443 -6.77 -26.53 -12.43
C LYS A 443 -6.99 -25.23 -11.66
N PRO A 444 -8.22 -24.92 -11.18
CA PRO A 444 -8.48 -23.68 -10.45
C PRO A 444 -7.56 -23.47 -9.25
N GLN A 445 -7.16 -24.55 -8.56
CA GLN A 445 -6.37 -24.50 -7.34
C GLN A 445 -4.91 -24.06 -7.57
N ASP A 446 -4.44 -24.08 -8.83
CA ASP A 446 -3.10 -23.62 -9.19
C ASP A 446 -3.04 -22.09 -9.30
N PHE A 447 -4.20 -21.40 -9.24
CA PHE A 447 -4.34 -19.96 -9.43
C PHE A 447 -5.07 -19.32 -8.26
N THR A 448 -4.73 -18.06 -7.99
CA THR A 448 -5.37 -17.23 -6.98
C THR A 448 -5.46 -15.81 -7.52
N GLY A 449 -6.66 -15.29 -7.69
CA GLY A 449 -6.88 -13.87 -7.91
C GLY A 449 -6.56 -13.11 -6.63
N VAL A 450 -5.61 -12.20 -6.69
CA VAL A 450 -5.23 -11.32 -5.58
C VAL A 450 -5.88 -9.97 -5.86
N VAL A 451 -6.89 -9.62 -5.08
CA VAL A 451 -7.63 -8.35 -5.22
C VAL A 451 -6.86 -7.26 -4.52
N VAL A 452 -6.66 -6.14 -5.21
CA VAL A 452 -5.75 -5.08 -4.81
C VAL A 452 -6.45 -3.74 -4.92
N HIS A 453 -6.45 -3.01 -3.82
CA HIS A 453 -6.96 -1.64 -3.76
C HIS A 453 -6.36 -0.91 -2.55
N SER A 454 -6.60 0.39 -2.46
CA SER A 454 -6.24 1.20 -1.29
C SER A 454 -6.94 0.62 -0.06
N ALA A 455 -6.21 0.42 1.03
CA ALA A 455 -6.68 -0.20 2.26
C ALA A 455 -7.66 0.70 3.04
N ILE A 456 -8.83 0.96 2.45
CA ILE A 456 -9.95 1.71 3.03
C ILE A 456 -10.85 0.76 3.84
N SER A 457 -11.13 1.12 5.07
CA SER A 457 -11.98 0.32 5.96
C SER A 457 -13.44 0.47 5.58
N ARG A 458 -14.21 -0.63 5.61
CA ARG A 458 -15.66 -0.60 5.43
C ARG A 458 -16.33 0.09 6.63
N THR A 459 -17.20 1.05 6.38
CA THR A 459 -17.91 1.84 7.40
C THR A 459 -19.43 1.67 7.32
N GLY A 460 -19.96 1.29 6.15
CA GLY A 460 -21.38 1.09 5.91
C GLY A 460 -21.76 -0.36 5.60
N SER A 461 -22.91 -0.77 6.12
CA SER A 461 -23.59 -2.01 5.76
C SER A 461 -25.00 -1.73 5.26
N PHE A 462 -25.46 -2.51 4.29
CA PHE A 462 -26.80 -2.42 3.72
C PHE A 462 -27.26 -3.81 3.33
N GLU A 463 -28.47 -4.17 3.74
CA GLU A 463 -29.14 -5.43 3.41
C GLU A 463 -30.65 -5.21 3.40
N THR A 464 -31.35 -5.89 2.49
CA THR A 464 -32.80 -5.86 2.35
C THR A 464 -33.35 -7.25 2.14
N SER A 465 -34.68 -7.38 2.17
CA SER A 465 -35.37 -8.61 1.78
C SER A 465 -35.36 -8.88 0.27
N ASN A 466 -34.93 -7.92 -0.56
CA ASN A 466 -34.87 -8.09 -2.01
C ASN A 466 -33.45 -8.48 -2.46
N PRO A 467 -33.24 -9.72 -2.95
CA PRO A 467 -31.91 -10.19 -3.31
C PRO A 467 -31.27 -9.40 -4.46
N LEU A 468 -32.06 -8.78 -5.36
CA LEU A 468 -31.53 -7.97 -6.45
C LEU A 468 -30.94 -6.65 -5.94
N LEU A 469 -31.53 -6.04 -4.91
CA LEU A 469 -30.96 -4.84 -4.28
C LEU A 469 -29.67 -5.17 -3.52
N ASN A 470 -29.62 -6.33 -2.87
CA ASN A 470 -28.41 -6.81 -2.21
C ASN A 470 -27.30 -7.07 -3.24
N GLN A 471 -27.64 -7.66 -4.39
CA GLN A 471 -26.70 -7.85 -5.50
C GLN A 471 -26.23 -6.52 -6.10
N LEU A 472 -27.11 -5.53 -6.25
CA LEU A 472 -26.72 -4.19 -6.70
C LEU A 472 -25.72 -3.56 -5.73
N GLN A 473 -25.98 -3.60 -4.43
CA GLN A 473 -25.05 -3.08 -3.43
C GLN A 473 -23.71 -3.83 -3.43
N HIS A 474 -23.73 -5.15 -3.61
CA HIS A 474 -22.51 -5.95 -3.81
C HIS A 474 -21.72 -5.44 -5.02
N ASN A 475 -22.38 -5.24 -6.16
CA ASN A 475 -21.75 -4.73 -7.38
C ASN A 475 -21.16 -3.33 -7.16
N ILE A 476 -21.86 -2.44 -6.44
CA ILE A 476 -21.38 -1.09 -6.10
C ILE A 476 -20.09 -1.18 -5.27
N ILE A 477 -20.04 -2.05 -4.26
CA ILE A 477 -18.85 -2.24 -3.42
C ILE A 477 -17.67 -2.73 -4.26
N TRP A 478 -17.89 -3.71 -5.14
CA TRP A 478 -16.83 -4.23 -6.02
C TRP A 478 -16.35 -3.20 -7.04
N GLY A 479 -17.26 -2.41 -7.61
CA GLY A 479 -16.91 -1.29 -8.49
C GLY A 479 -16.08 -0.22 -7.77
N GLN A 480 -16.43 0.10 -6.51
CA GLN A 480 -15.64 1.01 -5.68
C GLN A 480 -14.25 0.46 -5.38
N LYS A 481 -14.15 -0.80 -4.90
CA LYS A 481 -12.86 -1.46 -4.64
C LYS A 481 -11.96 -1.39 -5.86
N GLY A 482 -12.50 -1.74 -7.03
CA GLY A 482 -11.75 -1.77 -8.27
C GLY A 482 -11.18 -0.42 -8.71
N ASN A 483 -11.87 0.68 -8.37
CA ASN A 483 -11.48 2.02 -8.81
C ASN A 483 -10.78 2.86 -7.73
N PHE A 484 -10.45 2.27 -6.59
CA PHE A 484 -9.73 2.95 -5.51
C PHE A 484 -8.30 2.41 -5.41
N VAL A 485 -7.52 2.52 -6.49
CA VAL A 485 -6.10 2.14 -6.53
C VAL A 485 -5.26 3.41 -6.52
N ASP A 486 -4.97 3.92 -5.32
CA ASP A 486 -4.27 5.19 -5.02
C ASP A 486 -4.95 6.51 -5.47
N VAL A 487 -5.71 6.49 -6.57
CA VAL A 487 -6.56 7.59 -7.08
C VAL A 487 -7.96 7.04 -7.44
N PRO A 488 -9.04 7.85 -7.41
CA PRO A 488 -10.39 7.43 -7.79
C PRO A 488 -10.51 7.35 -9.32
N THR A 489 -10.30 6.17 -9.89
CA THR A 489 -10.29 5.99 -11.34
C THR A 489 -11.69 5.89 -11.95
N ASP A 490 -11.83 6.24 -13.23
CA ASP A 490 -13.04 5.97 -14.02
C ASP A 490 -13.26 4.47 -14.24
N CYS A 491 -12.17 3.76 -14.54
CA CYS A 491 -12.19 2.33 -14.82
C CYS A 491 -10.82 1.71 -14.50
N PRO A 492 -10.73 0.40 -14.20
CA PRO A 492 -9.47 -0.23 -13.82
C PRO A 492 -8.78 -1.07 -14.89
N GLN A 493 -9.34 -1.21 -16.10
CA GLN A 493 -8.96 -2.23 -17.08
C GLN A 493 -8.31 -1.68 -18.36
N ARG A 494 -8.90 -0.66 -18.99
CA ARG A 494 -8.40 -0.15 -20.29
C ARG A 494 -7.24 0.83 -20.12
N ASP A 495 -6.71 1.33 -21.23
CA ASP A 495 -5.65 2.34 -21.31
C ASP A 495 -6.14 3.77 -20.92
N GLU A 496 -6.67 3.88 -19.70
CA GLU A 496 -7.22 5.09 -19.10
C GLU A 496 -6.90 5.14 -17.61
N ARG A 497 -7.79 4.64 -16.74
CA ARG A 497 -7.54 4.54 -15.29
C ARG A 497 -7.12 5.88 -14.69
N LEU A 498 -7.79 6.96 -15.11
CA LEU A 498 -7.45 8.33 -14.76
C LEU A 498 -8.36 8.84 -13.65
N GLY A 499 -7.90 9.84 -12.90
CA GLY A 499 -8.63 10.46 -11.80
C GLY A 499 -9.77 11.37 -12.23
N TRP A 500 -10.69 10.91 -13.09
CA TRP A 500 -11.77 11.71 -13.64
C TRP A 500 -12.59 12.40 -12.56
N THR A 501 -12.56 13.74 -12.57
CA THR A 501 -13.15 14.57 -11.50
C THR A 501 -14.67 14.46 -11.46
N GLY A 502 -15.32 14.30 -12.62
CA GLY A 502 -16.77 14.09 -12.73
C GLY A 502 -17.24 12.80 -12.07
N ASP A 503 -16.60 11.67 -12.38
CA ASP A 503 -16.88 10.36 -11.81
C ASP A 503 -16.70 10.35 -10.29
N ALA A 504 -15.56 10.88 -9.82
CA ALA A 504 -15.27 11.00 -8.40
C ALA A 504 -16.32 11.87 -7.68
N GLN A 505 -16.74 12.99 -8.27
CA GLN A 505 -17.74 13.91 -7.72
C GLN A 505 -19.10 13.21 -7.52
N VAL A 506 -19.63 12.55 -8.55
CA VAL A 506 -20.96 11.93 -8.48
C VAL A 506 -20.99 10.72 -7.55
N PHE A 507 -19.87 10.01 -7.40
CA PHE A 507 -19.80 8.79 -6.58
C PHE A 507 -19.36 9.04 -5.13
N ALA A 508 -18.76 10.19 -4.80
CA ALA A 508 -18.15 10.44 -3.49
C ALA A 508 -19.06 10.19 -2.28
N ARG A 509 -20.36 10.51 -2.38
CA ARG A 509 -21.32 10.27 -1.29
C ARG A 509 -21.52 8.78 -1.04
N THR A 510 -21.73 8.00 -2.10
CA THR A 510 -21.87 6.54 -2.03
C THR A 510 -20.59 5.91 -1.50
N ALA A 511 -19.44 6.34 -2.02
CA ALA A 511 -18.14 5.84 -1.59
C ALA A 511 -17.89 6.05 -0.08
N SER A 512 -18.26 7.23 0.43
CA SER A 512 -18.07 7.62 1.83
C SER A 512 -19.09 7.00 2.79
N PHE A 513 -20.24 6.55 2.28
CA PHE A 513 -21.15 5.69 3.05
C PHE A 513 -20.55 4.29 3.21
N ASN A 514 -20.03 3.71 2.12
CA ASN A 514 -19.53 2.33 2.12
C ASN A 514 -18.22 2.17 2.89
N HIS A 515 -17.26 3.10 2.74
CA HIS A 515 -15.92 3.02 3.28
C HIS A 515 -15.46 4.35 3.90
N ASP A 516 -14.44 4.30 4.77
CA ASP A 516 -13.73 5.49 5.25
C ASP A 516 -12.83 6.03 4.13
N THR A 517 -13.34 7.05 3.44
CA THR A 517 -12.69 7.69 2.29
C THR A 517 -11.97 8.98 2.66
N ALA A 518 -11.95 9.38 3.94
CA ALA A 518 -11.50 10.71 4.34
C ALA A 518 -10.03 10.97 3.97
N ALA A 519 -9.14 10.04 4.33
CA ALA A 519 -7.71 10.13 4.00
C ALA A 519 -7.45 10.01 2.48
N PHE A 520 -8.22 9.16 1.80
CA PHE A 520 -8.11 8.93 0.35
C PHE A 520 -8.45 10.19 -0.45
N TYR A 521 -9.62 10.79 -0.21
CA TYR A 521 -10.00 12.03 -0.88
C TYR A 521 -9.17 13.23 -0.40
N THR A 522 -8.73 13.27 0.86
CA THR A 522 -7.78 14.31 1.32
C THR A 522 -6.47 14.26 0.53
N LYS A 523 -5.98 13.06 0.19
CA LYS A 523 -4.79 12.89 -0.65
C LYS A 523 -5.05 13.38 -2.07
N TRP A 524 -6.09 12.86 -2.72
CA TRP A 524 -6.42 13.15 -4.12
C TRP A 524 -6.78 14.62 -4.35
N LEU A 525 -7.57 15.25 -3.46
CA LEU A 525 -7.93 16.67 -3.57
C LEU A 525 -6.72 17.61 -3.46
N LYS A 526 -5.62 17.17 -2.84
CA LYS A 526 -4.37 17.95 -2.88
C LYS A 526 -3.69 17.86 -4.24
N ASP A 527 -3.82 16.77 -4.99
CA ASP A 527 -3.34 16.68 -6.37
C ASP A 527 -4.21 17.56 -7.28
N VAL A 528 -5.54 17.43 -7.18
CA VAL A 528 -6.51 18.29 -7.91
C VAL A 528 -6.23 19.78 -7.69
N ALA A 529 -5.92 20.19 -6.46
CA ALA A 529 -5.59 21.58 -6.16
C ALA A 529 -4.22 22.03 -6.69
N LEU A 530 -3.27 21.12 -6.88
CA LEU A 530 -1.95 21.42 -7.45
C LEU A 530 -2.00 21.51 -8.98
N ASP A 531 -2.87 20.72 -9.61
CA ASP A 531 -3.06 20.69 -11.06
C ASP A 531 -4.05 21.77 -11.55
N GLN A 532 -4.68 22.52 -10.65
CA GLN A 532 -5.54 23.65 -11.00
C GLN A 532 -4.75 24.68 -11.84
N GLU A 533 -5.31 25.07 -12.99
CA GLU A 533 -4.66 25.99 -13.92
C GLU A 533 -4.60 27.43 -13.36
N ASP A 534 -3.73 28.27 -13.95
CA ASP A 534 -3.51 29.66 -13.50
C ASP A 534 -4.77 30.54 -13.55
N ASP A 535 -5.76 30.19 -14.39
CA ASP A 535 -7.05 30.87 -14.49
C ASP A 535 -8.12 30.34 -13.50
N GLY A 536 -7.76 29.32 -12.71
CA GLY A 536 -8.62 28.66 -11.75
C GLY A 536 -9.42 27.47 -12.31
N ALA A 537 -9.23 27.09 -13.58
CA ALA A 537 -9.85 25.90 -14.14
C ALA A 537 -9.33 24.62 -13.47
N VAL A 538 -10.24 23.70 -13.16
CA VAL A 538 -9.89 22.37 -12.65
C VAL A 538 -9.80 21.42 -13.85
N PRO A 539 -8.66 20.73 -14.05
CA PRO A 539 -8.53 19.75 -15.12
C PRO A 539 -9.56 18.62 -15.04
N PHE A 540 -9.78 17.94 -16.16
CA PHE A 540 -10.73 16.83 -16.23
C PHE A 540 -10.29 15.60 -15.42
N VAL A 541 -8.98 15.36 -15.29
CA VAL A 541 -8.37 14.18 -14.68
C VAL A 541 -7.21 14.53 -13.77
#